data_AF-W3RJL5-F1
#
_entry.id   AF-W3RJL5-F1
#
_cell.length_a   1.000
_cell.length_b   1.000
_cell.length_c   1.000
_cell.angle_alpha   90.00
_cell.angle_beta   90.00
_cell.angle_gamma   90.00
#
_symmetry.space_group_name_H-M   'P 1'
#
loop_
_entity.id
_entity.type
_entity.pdbx_description
1 polymer ?
#
loop_
_entity_poly.entity_id
_entity_poly.type
_entity_poly.pdbx_seq_one_letter_code
_entity_poly.pdbx_strand_id
1 'polypeptide(L)'
;MNGSYGLYRVEATSKNPKQSKQYLTAVVNEALNLSRPVGSDRSERLEQIRMLENNISNLRNLYGKLAAAQAPQDTTNIEQIPSTLYSIENDISEKEVKLSSLKRGLEGPSSADVLEWPSEPEAVGGKVATAVIAALATLILTIVLLYTLFLLSSRNETRPFRNATR
;
A
#
# COMPACT_ATOMS: atom_id res chain seq x y z
N MET A 1 -20.63 9.90 -21.11
CA MET A 1 -19.73 8.85 -21.64
C MET A 1 -19.37 7.93 -20.48
N ASN A 2 -19.87 6.70 -20.48
CA ASN A 2 -19.48 5.68 -19.50
C ASN A 2 -18.07 5.20 -19.86
N GLY A 3 -17.06 5.67 -19.14
CA GLY A 3 -15.68 5.22 -19.29
C GLY A 3 -15.58 3.76 -18.86
N SER A 4 -15.33 2.86 -19.80
CA SER A 4 -14.95 1.48 -19.51
C SER A 4 -13.56 1.52 -18.87
N TYR A 5 -13.49 1.39 -17.54
CA TYR A 5 -12.22 1.21 -16.83
C TYR A 5 -11.66 -0.17 -17.17
N GLY A 6 -10.67 -0.21 -18.07
CA GLY A 6 -9.94 -1.44 -18.38
C GLY A 6 -9.02 -1.81 -17.22
N LEU A 7 -9.11 -3.05 -16.74
CA LEU A 7 -8.10 -3.61 -15.85
C LEU A 7 -6.88 -4.02 -16.67
N TYR A 8 -5.73 -3.38 -16.43
CA TYR A 8 -4.48 -3.71 -17.10
C TYR A 8 -3.62 -4.59 -16.19
N ARG A 9 -3.18 -5.75 -16.68
CA ARG A 9 -2.19 -6.59 -16.00
C ARG A 9 -0.81 -6.29 -16.58
N VAL A 10 0.10 -5.82 -15.74
CA VAL A 10 1.50 -5.56 -16.12
C VAL A 10 2.38 -6.59 -15.42
N GLU A 11 3.17 -7.32 -16.19
CA GLU A 11 4.11 -8.32 -15.68
C GLU A 11 5.54 -7.86 -15.92
N ALA A 12 6.35 -7.86 -14.86
CA ALA A 12 7.77 -7.63 -14.97
C ALA A 12 8.49 -8.98 -15.10
N THR A 13 9.23 -9.17 -16.19
CA THR A 13 10.00 -10.40 -16.49
C THR A 13 11.33 -10.49 -15.73
N SER A 14 11.59 -9.55 -14.81
CA SER A 14 12.83 -9.55 -14.01
C SER A 14 12.81 -10.66 -12.96
N LYS A 15 13.96 -11.34 -12.83
CA LYS A 15 14.20 -12.38 -11.81
C LYS A 15 14.32 -11.82 -10.38
N ASN A 16 14.33 -10.50 -10.21
CA ASN A 16 14.44 -9.85 -8.91
C ASN A 16 13.08 -9.24 -8.49
N PRO A 17 12.31 -9.89 -7.60
CA PRO A 17 10.99 -9.43 -7.19
C PRO A 17 10.97 -8.01 -6.61
N LYS A 18 12.02 -7.62 -5.89
CA LYS A 18 12.12 -6.28 -5.30
C LYS A 18 12.27 -5.21 -6.37
N GLN A 19 13.10 -5.48 -7.38
CA GLN A 19 13.29 -4.58 -8.52
C GLN A 19 12.03 -4.51 -9.39
N SER A 20 11.35 -5.65 -9.60
CA SER A 20 10.06 -5.70 -10.30
C SER A 20 8.99 -4.85 -9.60
N LYS A 21 8.86 -4.97 -8.28
CA LYS A 21 7.94 -4.16 -7.47
C LYS A 21 8.23 -2.67 -7.60
N GLN A 22 9.50 -2.27 -7.49
CA GLN A 22 9.90 -0.87 -7.66
C GLN A 22 9.57 -0.33 -9.05
N TYR A 23 9.88 -1.08 -10.11
CA TYR A 23 9.61 -0.67 -11.49
C TYR A 23 8.11 -0.50 -11.75
N LEU A 24 7.31 -1.49 -11.37
CA LEU A 24 5.87 -1.46 -11.55
C LEU A 24 5.21 -0.33 -10.72
N THR A 25 5.72 -0.06 -9.52
CA THR A 25 5.28 1.08 -8.71
C THR A 25 5.56 2.40 -9.43
N ALA A 26 6.75 2.56 -10.03
CA ALA A 26 7.12 3.75 -10.79
C ALA A 26 6.23 3.95 -12.03
N VAL A 27 5.94 2.88 -12.77
CA VAL A 27 5.04 2.92 -13.94
C VAL A 27 3.63 3.36 -13.55
N VAL A 28 3.08 2.81 -12.46
CA VAL A 28 1.75 3.20 -11.99
C VAL A 28 1.73 4.65 -11.50
N ASN A 29 2.75 5.10 -10.76
CA ASN A 29 2.86 6.49 -10.34
C ASN A 29 2.88 7.45 -11.53
N GLU A 30 3.60 7.11 -12.60
CA GLU A 30 3.65 7.91 -13.82
C GLU A 30 2.30 7.93 -14.53
N ALA A 31 1.64 6.78 -14.66
CA ALA A 31 0.29 6.71 -15.23
C ALA A 31 -0.73 7.53 -14.43
N LEU A 32 -0.66 7.50 -13.10
CA LEU A 32 -1.51 8.30 -12.22
C LEU A 32 -1.22 9.80 -12.39
N ASN A 33 0.04 10.19 -12.48
CA ASN A 33 0.42 11.59 -12.74
C ASN A 33 -0.12 12.08 -14.10
N LEU A 34 -0.01 11.25 -15.14
CA LEU A 34 -0.53 11.57 -16.48
C LEU A 34 -2.06 11.61 -16.55
N SER A 35 -2.75 10.87 -15.66
CA SER A 35 -4.21 10.89 -15.58
C SER A 35 -4.78 12.18 -14.99
N ARG A 36 -3.94 13.00 -14.34
CA ARG A 36 -4.37 14.26 -13.74
C ARG A 36 -4.78 15.27 -14.82
N PRO A 37 -5.81 16.09 -14.57
CA PRO A 37 -6.19 17.14 -15.50
C PRO A 37 -5.02 18.12 -15.68
N VAL A 38 -4.75 18.50 -16.93
CA VAL A 38 -3.69 19.44 -17.34
C VAL A 38 -4.29 20.57 -18.19
N GLY A 39 -3.53 21.65 -18.37
CA GLY A 39 -3.94 22.76 -19.25
C GLY A 39 -5.25 23.42 -18.82
N SER A 40 -6.17 23.60 -19.77
CA SER A 40 -7.44 24.31 -19.55
C SER A 40 -8.37 23.63 -18.54
N ASP A 41 -8.49 22.29 -18.56
CA ASP A 41 -9.33 21.55 -17.60
C ASP A 41 -8.81 21.72 -16.17
N ARG A 42 -7.48 21.71 -16.00
CA ARG A 42 -6.86 22.02 -14.69
C ARG A 42 -7.16 23.43 -14.23
N SER A 43 -7.00 24.41 -15.12
CA SER A 43 -7.26 25.82 -14.82
C SER A 43 -8.73 26.07 -14.47
N GLU A 44 -9.66 25.45 -15.19
CA GLU A 44 -11.10 25.55 -14.91
C GLU A 44 -11.44 24.98 -13.54
N ARG A 45 -10.93 23.79 -13.20
CA ARG A 45 -11.13 23.18 -11.87
C ARG A 45 -10.57 24.03 -10.74
N LEU A 46 -9.40 24.65 -10.94
CA LEU A 46 -8.82 25.56 -9.96
C LEU A 46 -9.68 26.82 -9.77
N GLU A 47 -10.22 27.39 -10.85
CA GLU A 47 -11.13 28.53 -10.73
C GLU A 47 -12.44 28.14 -10.04
N GLN A 48 -13.00 26.96 -10.35
CA GLN A 48 -14.17 26.43 -9.64
C GLN A 48 -13.90 26.24 -8.14
N ILE A 49 -12.71 25.76 -7.76
CA ILE A 49 -12.29 25.66 -6.36
C ILE A 49 -12.24 27.04 -5.72
N ARG A 50 -11.58 28.02 -6.36
CA ARG A 50 -11.47 29.38 -5.85
C ARG A 50 -12.84 30.03 -5.63
N MET A 51 -13.76 29.84 -6.58
CA MET A 51 -15.13 30.32 -6.46
C MET A 51 -15.88 29.65 -5.31
N LEU A 52 -15.75 28.33 -5.14
CA LEU A 52 -16.39 27.60 -4.04
C LEU A 52 -15.84 28.02 -2.68
N GLU A 53 -14.53 28.20 -2.53
CA GLU A 53 -13.91 28.66 -1.28
C GLU A 53 -14.42 30.07 -0.89
N ASN A 54 -14.53 30.98 -1.87
CA ASN A 54 -15.11 32.29 -1.65
C ASN A 54 -16.59 32.20 -1.27
N ASN A 55 -17.38 31.41 -1.99
CA ASN A 55 -18.81 31.23 -1.71
C ASN A 55 -19.07 30.65 -0.31
N ILE A 56 -18.30 29.64 0.10
CA ILE A 56 -18.39 29.06 1.45
C ILE A 56 -18.04 30.11 2.51
N SER A 57 -16.98 30.90 2.29
CA SER A 57 -16.60 31.98 3.21
C SER A 57 -17.72 33.02 3.36
N ASN A 58 -18.33 33.44 2.25
CA ASN A 58 -19.44 34.40 2.26
C ASN A 58 -20.68 33.84 2.96
N LEU A 59 -21.03 32.58 2.72
CA LEU A 59 -22.15 31.92 3.39
C LEU A 59 -21.92 31.78 4.89
N ARG A 60 -20.70 31.43 5.32
CA ARG A 60 -20.34 31.38 6.75
C ARG A 60 -20.43 32.75 7.41
N ASN A 61 -20.02 33.82 6.72
CA ASN A 61 -20.17 35.19 7.20
C ASN A 61 -21.66 35.57 7.33
N LEU A 62 -22.48 35.25 6.33
CA LEU A 62 -23.92 35.48 6.37
C LEU A 62 -24.59 34.71 7.52
N TYR A 63 -24.24 33.43 7.68
CA TYR A 63 -24.69 32.59 8.79
C TYR A 63 -24.36 33.24 10.14
N GLY A 64 -23.11 33.68 10.33
CA GLY A 64 -22.68 34.35 11.56
C GLY A 64 -23.45 35.63 11.86
N LYS A 65 -23.75 36.44 10.83
CA LYS A 65 -24.58 37.65 10.96
C LYS A 65 -26.03 37.33 11.32
N LEU A 66 -26.66 36.34 10.70
CA LEU A 66 -28.02 35.91 11.03
C LEU A 66 -28.11 35.32 12.43
N ALA A 67 -27.15 34.48 12.82
CA ALA A 67 -27.11 33.88 14.14
C ALA A 67 -26.93 34.94 15.25
N ALA A 68 -26.11 35.97 14.99
CA ALA A 68 -25.96 37.10 15.90
C ALA A 68 -27.24 37.96 16.00
N ALA A 69 -27.99 38.10 14.91
CA ALA A 69 -29.27 38.81 14.89
C ALA A 69 -30.40 38.06 15.64
N GLN A 70 -30.23 36.76 15.91
CA GLN A 70 -31.16 35.95 16.71
C GLN A 70 -30.99 36.15 18.23
N ALA A 71 -29.99 36.92 18.67
CA ALA A 71 -29.82 37.28 20.08
C ALA A 71 -30.96 38.20 20.57
N PRO A 72 -31.38 38.12 21.86
CA PRO A 72 -32.70 38.52 22.33
C PRO A 72 -32.84 40.05 22.44
N GLN A 73 -33.23 40.73 21.36
CA GLN A 73 -33.39 42.19 21.35
C GLN A 73 -34.59 42.62 20.49
N ASP A 74 -35.78 42.05 20.70
CA ASP A 74 -36.98 42.22 19.85
C ASP A 74 -36.88 41.55 18.49
N THR A 75 -37.97 40.90 18.04
CA THR A 75 -38.54 41.05 16.69
C THR A 75 -39.58 39.96 16.38
N THR A 76 -40.66 40.40 15.75
CA THR A 76 -41.81 39.64 15.25
C THR A 76 -41.50 38.66 14.09
N ASN A 77 -40.23 38.37 13.81
CA ASN A 77 -39.78 37.58 12.65
C ASN A 77 -38.82 36.42 13.02
N ILE A 78 -38.72 36.11 14.31
CA ILE A 78 -37.81 35.09 14.87
C ILE A 78 -38.09 33.68 14.32
N GLU A 79 -39.31 33.39 13.84
CA GLU A 79 -39.68 32.05 13.34
C GLU A 79 -39.00 31.68 11.99
N GLN A 80 -38.63 32.65 11.15
CA GLN A 80 -37.99 32.39 9.85
C GLN A 80 -36.45 32.32 9.91
N ILE A 81 -35.85 32.78 11.01
CA ILE A 81 -34.39 32.80 11.19
C ILE A 81 -33.82 31.37 11.33
N PRO A 82 -34.41 30.45 12.12
CA PRO A 82 -33.96 29.06 12.20
C PRO A 82 -33.96 28.33 10.86
N SER A 83 -35.02 28.50 10.05
CA SER A 83 -35.12 27.83 8.74
C SER A 83 -34.10 28.38 7.74
N THR A 84 -33.85 29.69 7.77
CA THR A 84 -32.84 30.33 6.91
C THR A 84 -31.42 29.90 7.30
N LEU A 85 -31.12 29.84 8.60
CA LEU A 85 -29.83 29.33 9.09
C LEU A 85 -29.59 27.88 8.68
N TYR A 86 -30.60 27.02 8.83
CA TYR A 86 -30.53 25.62 8.39
C TYR A 86 -30.28 25.50 6.87
N SER A 87 -30.96 26.32 6.06
CA SER A 87 -30.74 26.34 4.62
C SER A 87 -29.31 26.76 4.26
N ILE A 88 -28.75 27.77 4.93
CA ILE A 88 -27.37 28.21 4.70
C ILE A 88 -26.36 27.12 5.12
N GLU A 89 -26.62 26.42 6.23
CA GLU A 89 -25.78 25.31 6.68
C GLU A 89 -25.78 24.14 5.71
N ASN A 90 -26.95 23.78 5.16
CA ASN A 90 -27.05 22.77 4.12
C ASN A 90 -26.29 23.19 2.85
N ASP A 91 -26.46 24.43 2.40
CA ASP A 91 -25.75 24.99 1.25
C ASP A 91 -24.23 24.97 1.42
N ILE A 92 -23.72 25.28 2.62
CA ILE A 92 -22.30 25.18 2.95
C ILE A 92 -21.85 23.72 2.82
N SER A 93 -22.59 22.79 3.43
CA SER A 93 -22.26 21.36 3.43
C SER A 93 -22.18 20.79 2.02
N GLU A 94 -23.16 21.09 1.17
CA GLU A 94 -23.17 20.65 -0.23
C GLU A 94 -21.97 21.22 -1.02
N LYS A 95 -21.63 22.49 -0.80
CA LYS A 95 -20.47 23.13 -1.47
C LYS A 95 -19.15 22.57 -0.98
N GLU A 96 -19.04 22.19 0.30
CA GLU A 96 -17.85 21.53 0.86
C GLU A 96 -17.65 20.13 0.26
N VAL A 97 -18.72 19.36 0.09
CA VAL A 97 -18.66 18.07 -0.61
C VAL A 97 -18.16 18.25 -2.04
N LYS A 98 -18.70 19.23 -2.77
CA LYS A 98 -18.26 19.53 -4.14
C LYS A 98 -16.80 20.01 -4.18
N LEU A 99 -16.39 20.86 -3.24
CA LEU A 99 -15.02 21.34 -3.11
C LEU A 99 -14.04 20.18 -2.88
N SER A 100 -14.38 19.28 -1.96
CA SER A 100 -13.59 18.07 -1.67
C SER A 100 -13.46 17.17 -2.90
N SER A 101 -14.56 16.97 -3.64
CA SER A 101 -14.58 16.21 -4.89
C SER A 101 -13.67 16.84 -5.96
N LEU A 102 -13.72 18.17 -6.14
CA LEU A 102 -12.87 18.87 -7.11
C LEU A 102 -11.38 18.81 -6.73
N LYS A 103 -11.05 18.99 -5.45
CA LYS A 103 -9.67 18.86 -4.94
C LYS A 103 -9.13 17.46 -5.19
N ARG A 104 -9.90 16.42 -4.85
CA ARG A 104 -9.54 15.02 -5.12
C ARG A 104 -9.38 14.74 -6.62
N GLY A 105 -10.24 15.32 -7.45
CA GLY A 105 -10.14 15.20 -8.91
C GLY A 105 -8.90 15.86 -9.51
N LEU A 106 -8.35 16.90 -8.88
CA LEU A 106 -7.08 17.52 -9.27
C LEU A 106 -5.86 16.69 -8.82
N GLU A 107 -5.92 16.14 -7.62
CA GLU A 107 -4.84 15.34 -7.03
C GLU A 107 -4.76 13.93 -7.64
N GLY A 108 -5.88 13.41 -8.14
CA GLY A 108 -5.99 12.06 -8.68
C GLY A 108 -5.91 10.98 -7.58
N PRO A 109 -6.17 9.71 -7.93
CA PRO A 109 -6.02 8.61 -7.00
C PRO A 109 -4.54 8.41 -6.62
N SER A 110 -4.29 7.97 -5.38
CA SER A 110 -2.94 7.63 -4.96
C SER A 110 -2.56 6.22 -5.45
N SER A 111 -1.27 5.92 -5.49
CA SER A 111 -0.81 4.58 -5.84
C SER A 111 -1.24 3.51 -4.85
N ALA A 112 -1.46 3.88 -3.58
CA ALA A 112 -1.95 2.97 -2.56
C ALA A 112 -3.42 2.56 -2.78
N ASP A 113 -4.21 3.41 -3.45
CA ASP A 113 -5.62 3.13 -3.76
C ASP A 113 -5.78 2.20 -4.98
N VAL A 114 -4.71 2.03 -5.77
CA VAL A 114 -4.74 1.36 -7.07
C VAL A 114 -3.86 0.10 -7.10
N LEU A 115 -2.83 0.01 -6.26
CA LEU A 115 -1.91 -1.12 -6.21
C LEU A 115 -2.24 -2.07 -5.06
N GLU A 116 -2.65 -3.29 -5.42
CA GLU A 116 -2.64 -4.43 -4.50
C GLU A 116 -1.41 -5.29 -4.80
N TRP A 117 -0.51 -5.41 -3.82
CA TRP A 117 0.66 -6.28 -3.94
C TRP A 117 0.36 -7.65 -3.32
N PRO A 118 0.72 -8.77 -3.97
CA PRO A 118 0.66 -10.06 -3.34
C PRO A 118 1.53 -10.07 -2.08
N SER A 119 1.03 -10.71 -1.02
CA SER A 119 1.76 -10.95 0.22
C SER A 119 3.12 -11.58 -0.11
N GLU A 120 4.19 -11.09 0.53
CA GLU A 120 5.47 -11.78 0.42
C GLU A 120 5.29 -13.22 0.90
N PRO A 121 5.79 -14.23 0.16
CA PRO A 121 5.73 -15.61 0.64
C PRO A 121 6.47 -15.65 1.98
N GLU A 122 5.87 -16.29 2.98
CA GLU A 122 6.54 -16.51 4.27
C GLU A 122 7.95 -17.01 3.99
N ALA A 123 8.95 -16.27 4.46
CA ALA A 123 10.33 -16.71 4.35
C ALA A 123 10.35 -18.11 4.96
N VAL A 124 10.61 -19.14 4.13
CA VAL A 124 10.81 -20.50 4.60
C VAL A 124 11.95 -20.40 5.59
N GLY A 125 11.59 -20.37 6.87
CA GLY A 125 12.46 -19.87 7.92
C GLY A 125 13.77 -20.64 7.87
N GLY A 126 14.90 -19.93 7.92
CA GLY A 126 16.24 -20.51 7.82
C GLY A 126 16.52 -21.68 8.77
N LYS A 127 15.64 -21.94 9.74
CA LYS A 127 15.60 -23.14 10.59
C LYS A 127 15.46 -24.45 9.80
N VAL A 128 14.68 -24.49 8.70
CA VAL A 128 14.53 -25.71 7.90
C VAL A 128 15.78 -25.97 7.07
N ALA A 129 16.37 -24.92 6.48
CA ALA A 129 17.61 -25.02 5.74
C ALA A 129 18.80 -25.40 6.64
N THR A 130 18.92 -24.83 7.84
CA THR A 130 19.98 -25.22 8.79
C THR A 130 19.79 -26.63 9.34
N ALA A 131 18.55 -27.08 9.58
CA ALA A 131 18.29 -28.45 10.02
C ALA A 131 18.69 -29.48 8.94
N VAL A 132 18.37 -29.23 7.67
CA VAL A 132 18.75 -30.11 6.56
C VAL A 132 20.27 -30.12 6.35
N ILE A 133 20.93 -28.96 6.42
CA ILE A 133 22.40 -28.87 6.30
C ILE A 133 23.08 -29.58 7.48
N ALA A 134 22.59 -29.40 8.71
CA ALA A 134 23.12 -30.08 9.89
C ALA A 134 22.93 -31.61 9.79
N ALA A 135 21.79 -32.08 9.31
CA ALA A 135 21.52 -33.52 9.12
C ALA A 135 22.42 -34.13 8.02
N LEU A 136 22.68 -33.41 6.93
CA LEU A 136 23.62 -33.86 5.90
C LEU A 136 25.07 -33.89 6.42
N ALA A 137 25.46 -32.91 7.24
CA ALA A 137 26.79 -32.88 7.84
C ALA A 137 27.03 -34.03 8.83
N THR A 138 26.03 -34.39 9.66
CA THR A 138 26.13 -35.53 10.59
C THR A 138 26.15 -36.87 9.88
N LEU A 139 25.43 -37.01 8.76
CA LEU A 139 25.47 -38.20 7.91
C LEU A 139 26.86 -38.41 7.30
N ILE A 140 27.48 -37.34 6.77
CA ILE A 140 28.82 -37.43 6.19
C ILE A 140 29.86 -37.80 7.27
N LEU A 141 29.77 -37.18 8.46
CA LEU A 141 30.69 -37.46 9.56
C LEU A 141 30.60 -38.93 10.03
N THR A 142 29.39 -39.49 10.12
CA THR A 142 29.19 -40.89 10.52
C THR A 142 29.71 -41.89 9.50
N ILE A 143 29.56 -41.61 8.19
CA ILE A 143 30.13 -42.44 7.12
C ILE A 143 31.66 -42.46 7.20
N VAL A 144 32.30 -41.29 7.38
CA VAL A 144 33.76 -41.21 7.51
C VAL A 144 34.25 -41.98 8.72
N LEU A 145 33.55 -41.89 9.86
CA LEU A 145 33.94 -42.57 11.10
C LEU A 145 33.78 -44.09 10.99
N LEU A 146 32.75 -44.59 10.32
CA LEU A 146 32.60 -46.02 10.03
C LEU A 146 33.70 -46.52 9.10
N TYR A 147 34.07 -45.73 8.08
CA TYR A 147 35.12 -46.08 7.14
C TYR A 147 36.51 -46.14 7.81
N THR A 148 36.83 -45.19 8.70
CA THR A 148 38.10 -45.22 9.44
C THR A 148 38.18 -46.38 10.42
N LEU A 149 37.08 -46.72 11.10
CA LEU A 149 37.01 -47.90 11.97
C LEU A 149 37.17 -49.21 11.19
N PHE A 150 36.54 -49.32 10.02
CA PHE A 150 36.70 -50.48 9.13
C PHE A 150 38.16 -50.66 8.69
N LEU A 151 38.81 -49.56 8.28
CA LEU A 151 40.24 -49.58 7.93
C LEU A 151 41.13 -49.99 9.12
N LEU A 152 40.83 -49.54 10.33
CA LEU A 152 41.56 -49.95 11.53
C LEU A 152 41.36 -51.44 11.85
N SER A 153 40.14 -51.96 11.70
CA SER A 153 39.82 -53.37 11.93
C SER A 153 40.56 -54.27 10.94
N SER A 154 40.57 -53.90 9.66
CA SER A 154 41.24 -54.68 8.59
C SER A 154 42.77 -54.77 8.75
N ARG A 155 43.39 -53.79 9.43
CA ARG A 155 44.84 -53.83 9.73
C ARG A 155 45.21 -54.77 10.88
N ASN A 156 44.26 -55.16 11.72
CA ASN A 156 44.54 -55.97 12.91
C ASN A 156 44.45 -57.48 12.63
N GLU A 157 43.90 -57.90 11.49
CA GLU A 157 43.74 -59.32 11.11
C GLU A 157 44.99 -59.93 10.44
N THR A 158 45.98 -59.14 10.04
CA THR A 158 47.25 -59.65 9.49
C THR A 158 48.31 -59.86 10.58
N ARG A 159 48.05 -60.77 11.53
CA ARG A 159 49.12 -61.41 12.30
C ARG A 159 49.23 -62.86 11.84
N PRO A 160 50.33 -63.27 11.18
CA PRO A 160 50.47 -64.66 10.76
C PRO A 160 50.60 -65.56 12.00
N PHE A 161 49.70 -66.55 12.11
CA PHE A 161 49.84 -67.69 13.01
C PHE A 161 51.16 -68.41 12.69
N ARG A 162 52.15 -68.30 13.58
CA ARG A 162 53.29 -69.20 13.65
C ARG A 162 52.76 -70.57 14.07
N ASN A 163 52.55 -71.47 13.11
CA ASN A 163 52.37 -72.89 13.40
C ASN A 163 53.59 -73.68 12.94
N ALA A 164 54.06 -74.49 13.89
CA ALA A 164 55.22 -75.35 13.87
C ALA A 164 55.02 -76.62 13.01
N THR A 165 56.16 -77.22 12.65
CA THR A 165 56.47 -78.56 12.06
C THR A 165 57.38 -78.35 10.84
N ARG A 166 58.56 -78.95 10.71
CA ARG A 166 59.20 -80.10 11.35
C ARG A 166 60.71 -79.92 11.26
#